data_AF-A0A9X0ZVF9-F1
#
_entry.id   AF-A0A9X0ZVF9-F1
#
_cell.length_a   1.000
_cell.length_b   1.000
_cell.length_c   1.000
_cell.angle_alpha   90.00
_cell.angle_beta   90.00
_cell.angle_gamma   90.00
#
_symmetry.space_group_name_H-M   'P 1'
#
loop_
_entity.id
_entity.type
_entity.pdbx_description
1 polymer ?
#
loop_
_entity_poly.entity_id
_entity_poly.type
_entity_poly.pdbx_seq_one_letter_code
_entity_poly.pdbx_strand_id
1 'polypeptide(L)'
;MHYFSLHTDNGSHIGFLIMTADDESGQPPQSGQFLVKLQSETPPPADIARLLEPFTDSGSACRWQTEKDHVALYGSDGGIEGRIRNEYLTLSGKTFLLNDLTGLI
;
A
#
# COMPACT_ATOMS: atom_id res chain seq x y z
N MET A 1 -4.96 -9.71 8.00
CA MET A 1 -3.82 -9.15 7.20
C MET A 1 -4.06 -9.44 5.71
N HIS A 2 -3.91 -8.43 4.85
CA HIS A 2 -4.15 -8.49 3.40
C HIS A 2 -2.89 -8.11 2.61
N TYR A 3 -2.65 -8.81 1.51
CA TYR A 3 -1.49 -8.61 0.65
C TYR A 3 -1.91 -8.28 -0.77
N PHE A 4 -1.34 -7.21 -1.31
CA PHE A 4 -1.45 -6.86 -2.72
C PHE A 4 -0.07 -6.90 -3.34
N SER A 5 0.04 -7.51 -4.52
CA SER A 5 1.22 -7.32 -5.37
C SER A 5 1.16 -5.93 -5.99
N LEU A 6 2.28 -5.22 -5.93
CA LEU A 6 2.43 -3.84 -6.37
C LEU A 6 3.19 -3.80 -7.69
N HIS A 7 2.57 -3.18 -8.68
CA HIS A 7 3.11 -3.06 -10.03
C HIS A 7 3.16 -1.61 -10.48
N THR A 8 4.11 -1.29 -11.35
CA THR A 8 4.04 -0.06 -12.14
C THR A 8 2.92 -0.14 -13.18
N ASP A 9 2.59 1.00 -13.78
CA ASP A 9 1.62 1.13 -14.87
C ASP A 9 1.95 0.28 -16.10
N ASN A 10 3.23 0.04 -16.37
CA ASN A 10 3.70 -0.87 -17.40
C ASN A 10 3.65 -2.37 -17.02
N GLY A 11 3.12 -2.71 -15.84
CA GLY A 11 2.97 -4.08 -15.36
C GLY A 11 4.21 -4.70 -14.71
N SER A 12 5.30 -3.94 -14.49
CA SER A 12 6.47 -4.48 -13.80
C SER A 12 6.19 -4.64 -12.30
N HIS A 13 6.42 -5.83 -11.77
CA HIS A 13 6.30 -6.10 -10.35
C HIS A 13 7.43 -5.44 -9.56
N ILE A 14 7.09 -4.61 -8.57
CA ILE A 14 8.05 -3.82 -7.80
C ILE A 14 8.02 -4.12 -6.30
N GLY A 15 7.06 -4.91 -5.82
CA GLY A 15 6.95 -5.25 -4.41
C GLY A 15 5.53 -5.58 -3.98
N PHE A 16 5.26 -5.39 -2.70
CA PHE A 16 3.96 -5.67 -2.09
C PHE A 16 3.49 -4.50 -1.24
N LEU A 17 2.18 -4.26 -1.27
CA LEU A 17 1.49 -3.48 -0.25
C LEU A 17 0.91 -4.47 0.76
N ILE A 18 1.25 -4.30 2.03
CA ILE A 18 0.77 -5.12 3.13
C ILE A 18 -0.14 -4.25 3.99
N MET A 19 -1.36 -4.72 4.26
CA MET A 19 -2.34 -4.02 5.08
C MET A 19 -2.78 -4.91 6.24
N THR A 20 -2.66 -4.41 7.46
CA THR A 20 -3.19 -5.04 8.68
C THR A 20 -4.37 -4.22 9.20
N ALA A 21 -5.37 -4.86 9.80
CA ALA A 21 -6.50 -4.16 10.40
C ALA A 21 -6.20 -3.82 11.87
N ASP A 22 -6.70 -2.68 12.34
CA ASP A 22 -6.67 -2.33 13.78
C ASP A 22 -7.63 -3.22 14.57
N ASP A 23 -8.80 -3.53 13.98
CA ASP A 23 -9.81 -4.44 14.52
C ASP A 23 -10.16 -5.51 13.48
N GLU A 24 -9.83 -6.76 13.78
CA GLU A 24 -10.13 -7.90 12.91
C GLU A 24 -11.58 -8.42 13.08
N SER A 25 -12.28 -7.95 14.11
CA SER A 25 -13.67 -8.36 14.42
C SER A 25 -14.70 -7.63 13.56
N GLY A 26 -14.42 -6.38 13.17
CA GLY A 26 -15.24 -5.61 12.24
C GLY A 26 -15.05 -6.09 10.80
N GLN A 27 -16.15 -6.48 10.12
CA GLN A 27 -16.11 -6.93 8.73
C GLN A 27 -17.06 -6.08 7.86
N PRO A 28 -16.55 -5.34 6.85
CA PRO A 28 -15.15 -5.24 6.47
C PRO A 28 -14.34 -4.36 7.45
N PRO A 29 -13.02 -4.60 7.61
CA PRO A 29 -12.12 -3.74 8.37
C PRO A 29 -12.20 -2.27 7.93
N GLN A 30 -12.21 -1.33 8.88
CA GLN A 30 -12.40 0.10 8.60
C GLN A 30 -11.10 0.92 8.68
N SER A 31 -10.10 0.45 9.41
CA SER A 31 -8.80 1.10 9.52
C SER A 31 -7.71 0.12 9.89
N GLY A 32 -6.47 0.57 9.75
CA GLY A 32 -5.33 -0.23 10.12
C GLY A 32 -4.00 0.40 9.77
N GLN A 33 -2.98 -0.45 9.70
CA GLN A 33 -1.63 -0.06 9.32
C GLN A 33 -1.28 -0.63 7.94
N PHE A 34 -0.40 0.06 7.22
CA PHE A 34 0.16 -0.46 5.99
C PHE A 34 1.67 -0.28 5.95
N LEU A 35 2.32 -1.11 5.13
CA LEU A 35 3.70 -0.92 4.73
C LEU A 35 3.92 -1.42 3.31
N VAL A 36 4.98 -0.91 2.68
CA VAL A 36 5.43 -1.32 1.35
C VAL A 36 6.69 -2.16 1.48
N LYS A 37 6.68 -3.36 0.89
CA LYS A 37 7.87 -4.19 0.80
C LYS A 37 8.36 -4.22 -0.64
N LEU A 38 9.51 -3.59 -0.91
CA LEU A 38 10.10 -3.58 -2.25
C LEU A 38 10.69 -4.94 -2.63
N GLN A 39 10.61 -5.28 -3.91
CA GLN A 39 11.21 -6.49 -4.45
C GLN A 39 12.75 -6.40 -4.41
N SER A 40 13.42 -7.44 -3.90
CA SER A 40 14.88 -7.45 -3.73
C SER A 40 15.64 -8.01 -4.92
N GLU A 41 15.10 -9.01 -5.62
CA GLU A 41 15.78 -9.66 -6.75
C GLU A 41 15.79 -8.79 -8.01
N THR A 42 14.70 -8.07 -8.24
CA THR A 42 14.57 -7.08 -9.31
C THR A 42 14.12 -5.78 -8.68
N PRO A 43 15.06 -4.99 -8.13
CA PRO A 43 14.72 -3.76 -7.45
C PRO A 43 14.03 -2.79 -8.41
N PRO A 44 13.07 -2.00 -7.91
CA PRO A 44 12.44 -0.98 -8.73
C PRO A 44 13.45 0.09 -9.15
N PRO A 45 13.11 0.90 -10.17
CA PRO A 45 13.89 2.09 -10.52
C PRO A 45 14.15 2.99 -9.30
N ALA A 46 15.30 3.64 -9.24
CA ALA A 46 15.78 4.34 -8.05
C ALA A 46 14.86 5.49 -7.60
N ASP A 47 14.20 6.16 -8.55
CA ASP A 47 13.19 7.19 -8.28
C ASP A 47 11.95 6.60 -7.57
N ILE A 48 11.50 5.42 -8.01
CA ILE A 48 10.39 4.68 -7.37
C ILE A 48 10.80 4.19 -5.98
N ALA A 49 12.00 3.63 -5.86
CA ALA A 49 12.52 3.15 -4.59
C ALA A 49 12.57 4.28 -3.55
N ARG A 50 13.09 5.45 -3.94
CA ARG A 50 13.17 6.64 -3.08
C ARG A 50 11.78 7.19 -2.72
N LEU A 51 10.85 7.19 -3.67
CA LEU A 51 9.47 7.62 -3.43
C LEU A 51 8.79 6.71 -2.40
N LEU A 52 9.04 5.41 -2.46
CA LEU A 52 8.39 4.42 -1.59
C LEU A 52 9.12 4.21 -0.26
N GLU A 53 10.39 4.62 -0.14
CA GLU A 53 11.24 4.47 1.04
C GLU A 53 10.56 4.82 2.37
N PRO A 54 9.80 5.94 2.51
CA PRO A 54 9.14 6.29 3.76
C PRO A 54 8.13 5.25 4.28
N PHE A 55 7.60 4.42 3.37
CA PHE A 55 6.58 3.42 3.68
C PHE A 55 7.15 2.02 3.88
N THR A 56 8.48 1.86 3.81
CA THR A 56 9.15 0.55 3.93
C THR A 56 9.56 0.19 5.35
N ASP A 57 9.60 1.17 6.25
CA ASP A 57 10.00 0.98 7.64
C ASP A 57 8.83 0.45 8.48
N SER A 58 8.96 -0.78 8.98
CA SER A 58 7.98 -1.38 9.90
C SER A 58 7.87 -0.67 11.25
N GLY A 59 8.84 0.19 11.61
CA GLY A 59 8.77 1.05 12.80
C GLY A 59 7.91 2.31 12.60
N SER A 60 7.60 2.66 11.35
CA SER A 60 6.81 3.83 11.00
C SER A 60 5.33 3.46 10.85
N ALA A 61 4.49 4.06 11.69
CA ALA A 61 3.06 3.73 11.80
C ALA A 61 2.22 4.36 10.68
N CYS A 62 2.50 4.03 9.42
CA CYS A 62 1.65 4.45 8.30
C CYS A 62 0.26 3.81 8.44
N ARG A 63 -0.80 4.60 8.21
CA ARG A 63 -2.18 4.18 8.48
C ARG A 63 -3.03 4.19 7.23
N TRP A 64 -3.99 3.29 7.18
CA TRP A 64 -5.05 3.32 6.18
C TRP A 64 -6.41 3.43 6.87
N GLN A 65 -7.37 4.03 6.17
CA GLN A 65 -8.75 4.14 6.63
C GLN A 65 -9.71 4.08 5.45
N THR A 66 -10.80 3.32 5.59
CA THR A 66 -11.88 3.34 4.59
C THR A 66 -12.61 4.66 4.64
N GLU A 67 -12.73 5.31 3.49
CA GLU A 67 -13.63 6.42 3.24
C GLU A 67 -14.76 5.96 2.31
N LYS A 68 -15.68 6.87 2.00
CA LYS A 68 -16.93 6.55 1.30
C LYS A 68 -16.72 5.81 -0.03
N ASP A 69 -15.72 6.19 -0.82
CA ASP A 69 -15.46 5.65 -2.16
C ASP A 69 -14.01 5.19 -2.40
N HIS A 70 -13.16 5.22 -1.38
CA HIS A 70 -11.74 4.88 -1.48
C HIS A 70 -11.16 4.53 -0.11
N VAL A 71 -9.93 4.02 -0.08
CA VAL A 71 -9.14 3.89 1.16
C VAL A 71 -8.11 5.02 1.17
N ALA A 72 -8.13 5.86 2.20
CA ALA A 72 -7.13 6.91 2.39
C ALA A 72 -5.88 6.33 3.06
N LEU A 73 -4.70 6.78 2.63
CA LEU A 73 -3.40 6.38 3.16
C LEU A 73 -2.69 7.58 3.79
N TYR A 74 -2.23 7.38 5.01
CA TYR A 74 -1.60 8.39 5.84
C TYR A 74 -0.17 7.98 6.18
N GLY A 75 0.75 8.94 6.09
CA GLY A 75 2.12 8.79 6.55
C GLY A 75 2.20 8.68 8.08
N SER A 76 3.41 8.44 8.59
CA SER A 76 3.67 8.35 10.03
C SER A 76 3.46 9.67 10.79
N ASP A 77 3.50 10.81 10.08
CA ASP A 77 3.20 12.13 10.61
C ASP A 77 1.69 12.48 10.61
N GLY A 78 0.85 11.58 10.09
CA GLY A 78 -0.59 11.77 9.94
C GLY A 78 -1.00 12.58 8.70
N GLY A 79 -0.05 12.98 7.84
CA GLY A 79 -0.33 13.61 6.56
C GLY A 79 -0.94 12.63 5.55
N ILE A 80 -1.78 13.13 4.64
CA ILE A 80 -2.34 12.32 3.56
C ILE A 80 -1.25 12.08 2.52
N GLU A 81 -0.90 10.82 2.33
CA GLU A 81 0.15 10.38 1.39
C GLU A 81 -0.43 9.75 0.13
N GLY A 82 -1.66 9.25 0.20
CA GLY A 82 -2.22 8.54 -0.93
C GLY A 82 -3.63 8.03 -0.74
N ARG A 83 -4.04 7.22 -1.71
CA ARG A 83 -5.32 6.53 -1.69
C ARG A 83 -5.30 5.27 -2.54
N ILE A 84 -6.19 4.34 -2.22
CA ILE A 84 -6.51 3.17 -3.04
C ILE A 84 -7.94 3.32 -3.55
N ARG A 85 -8.13 3.15 -4.85
CA ARG A 85 -9.46 3.11 -5.49
C ARG A 85 -9.47 2.03 -6.55
N ASN A 86 -10.29 1.00 -6.35
CA ASN A 86 -10.24 -0.26 -7.12
C ASN A 86 -8.82 -0.85 -7.06
N GLU A 87 -8.23 -1.23 -8.19
CA GLU A 87 -6.87 -1.72 -8.33
C GLU A 87 -5.78 -0.62 -8.32
N TYR A 88 -6.15 0.66 -8.24
CA TYR A 88 -5.19 1.76 -8.35
C TYR A 88 -4.75 2.26 -6.98
N LEU A 89 -3.45 2.18 -6.70
CA LEU A 89 -2.79 2.86 -5.59
C LEU A 89 -2.15 4.15 -6.09
N THR A 90 -2.55 5.29 -5.55
CA THR A 90 -1.80 6.53 -5.69
C THR A 90 -1.06 6.81 -4.38
N LEU A 91 0.27 6.90 -4.42
CA LEU A 91 1.11 7.20 -3.24
C LEU A 91 2.15 8.25 -3.62
N SER A 92 2.26 9.31 -2.81
CA SER A 92 3.15 10.47 -3.05
C SER A 92 3.07 11.01 -4.49
N GLY A 93 1.86 11.07 -5.04
CA GLY A 93 1.58 11.57 -6.39
C GLY A 93 1.82 10.59 -7.55
N LYS A 94 2.36 9.39 -7.29
CA LYS A 94 2.56 8.36 -8.32
C LYS A 94 1.51 7.25 -8.23
N THR A 95 1.06 6.78 -9.39
CA THR A 95 0.07 5.69 -9.48
C THR A 95 0.74 4.35 -9.78
N PHE A 96 0.23 3.32 -9.12
CA PHE A 96 0.63 1.92 -9.19
C PHE A 96 -0.61 1.03 -9.29
N LEU A 97 -0.42 -0.20 -9.76
CA LEU A 97 -1.45 -1.22 -9.85
C LEU A 97 -1.30 -2.22 -8.71
N LEU A 98 -2.42 -2.57 -8.09
CA LEU A 98 -2.55 -3.57 -7.04
C LEU A 98 -3.29 -4.79 -7.60
N ASN A 99 -2.71 -5.98 -7.43
CA ASN A 99 -3.47 -7.22 -7.59
C ASN A 99 -3.57 -7.92 -6.24
N ASP A 100 -4.80 -8.19 -5.81
CA ASP A 100 -5.08 -8.89 -4.55
C ASP A 100 -4.59 -10.33 -4.63
N LEU A 101 -3.74 -10.71 -3.67
CA LEU A 101 -3.21 -12.06 -3.55
C LEU A 101 -4.01 -12.90 -2.55
N THR A 102 -4.88 -12.28 -1.76
CA THR A 102 -5.68 -12.93 -0.72
C THR A 102 -6.85 -13.74 -1.33
N GLY A 103 -7.25 -13.44 -2.57
CA GLY A 103 -8.34 -14.14 -3.29
C GLY A 103 -7.92 -15.37 -4.10
N LEU A 104 -6.65 -15.80 -4.05
CA LEU A 104 -6.10 -16.91 -4.86
C LEU A 104 -6.05 -18.27 -4.15
N ILE A 105 -6.89 -18.49 -3.13
CA ILE A 105 -6.98 -19.76 -2.37
C ILE A 105 -8.18 -20.61 -2.80
#